data_AF-A0A120K2D3-F1
#
_entry.id   AF-A0A120K2D3-F1
#
_cell.length_a   1.000
_cell.length_b   1.000
_cell.length_c   1.000
_cell.angle_alpha   90.00
_cell.angle_beta   90.00
_cell.angle_gamma   90.00
#
_symmetry.space_group_name_H-M   'P 1'
#
loop_
_entity.id
_entity.type
_entity.pdbx_description
1 polymer ?
#
loop_
_entity_poly.entity_id
_entity_poly.type
_entity_poly.pdbx_seq_one_letter_code
_entity_poly.pdbx_strand_id
1 'polypeptide(L)'
;MPLKRRKNTQKGDVKKVKVKAEIKDQTDHIDITEPVEDKERISISNYNDDDDDDDDEEDDDDDYEEENEENDEDVINKENESNDKSATDDATQKINEEVDDEEKGIVKFTFDGVEYKFKERPSVVEEKEAKIEFRVVNNDNTKENMMVLTGLKNIFQKQLPKMPKEYIARLVYDRSHLSMAVIRKPLTVVGGITYRPFEKGSFAEIVFCAISSTEQVRGYGAHLMNHLKDYVRATSNIQYFLTYADNYAIGYFKKQGFTKEITLDKRRWMGYIKDYEGGTLMQCSMLPRIRYLDAAKILLLQEAAIQRKIRTISQSHIVRPGLDKFKDLDNIKPIDPMCVPGLREAGWTPEMDELAQRPKRGPHYAAIQNVLTELQNHAAAWPFLQPVNKEEVPDYYEFIEEPMDLSTMEIKLENNRYEKMEDFIYDARLIFNNCRSYNGENTSYFKYANRLEKFFNTKVREIPEYSHLID
;
A
#
# COMPACT_ATOMS: atom_id res chain seq x y z
N MET A 1 8.23 64.88 6.90
CA MET A 1 6.84 65.39 7.03
C MET A 1 5.89 64.22 6.94
N PRO A 2 5.03 63.96 7.95
CA PRO A 2 4.13 62.81 7.93
C PRO A 2 2.74 63.22 7.41
N LEU A 3 2.16 62.44 6.49
CA LEU A 3 0.75 62.57 6.10
C LEU A 3 -0.10 61.47 6.75
N LYS A 4 -1.24 61.93 7.27
CA LYS A 4 -2.08 61.32 8.29
C LYS A 4 -2.99 60.20 7.73
N ARG A 5 -3.19 59.20 8.60
CA ARG A 5 -4.31 58.23 8.60
C ARG A 5 -5.68 58.90 8.48
N ARG A 6 -6.59 58.31 7.69
CA ARG A 6 -8.05 58.38 7.91
C ARG A 6 -8.59 56.96 8.08
N LYS A 7 -9.12 56.69 9.27
CA LYS A 7 -9.96 55.53 9.59
C LYS A 7 -11.38 55.83 9.08
N ASN A 8 -11.99 54.88 8.37
CA ASN A 8 -13.44 54.82 8.22
C ASN A 8 -13.90 53.43 8.68
N THR A 9 -14.55 53.41 9.83
CA THR A 9 -15.25 52.27 10.41
C THR A 9 -16.70 52.31 9.97
N GLN A 10 -17.15 51.33 9.19
CA GLN A 10 -18.56 50.96 9.11
C GLN A 10 -18.72 49.59 9.78
N LYS A 11 -19.42 49.59 10.92
CA LYS A 11 -19.92 48.39 11.59
C LYS A 11 -21.10 47.85 10.78
N GLY A 12 -20.95 46.64 10.25
CA GLY A 12 -22.07 45.81 9.79
C GLY A 12 -22.36 44.77 10.87
N ASP A 13 -23.53 44.85 11.48
CA ASP A 13 -24.05 43.85 12.42
C ASP A 13 -24.43 42.56 11.66
N VAL A 14 -23.68 41.48 11.86
CA VAL A 14 -24.11 40.13 11.45
C VAL A 14 -24.65 39.40 12.68
N LYS A 15 -25.97 39.24 12.71
CA LYS A 15 -26.71 38.45 13.69
C LYS A 15 -26.23 37.00 13.67
N LYS A 16 -25.62 36.53 14.77
CA LYS A 16 -25.39 35.11 15.03
C LYS A 16 -26.74 34.43 15.30
N VAL A 17 -27.22 33.63 14.36
CA VAL A 17 -28.31 32.66 14.60
C VAL A 17 -27.71 31.46 15.32
N LYS A 18 -28.01 31.33 16.62
CA LYS A 18 -27.75 30.10 17.39
C LYS A 18 -28.83 29.08 17.02
N VAL A 19 -28.49 28.06 16.24
CA VAL A 19 -29.30 26.84 16.13
C VAL A 19 -28.89 25.93 17.29
N LYS A 20 -29.75 25.81 18.30
CA LYS A 20 -29.65 24.74 19.31
C LYS A 20 -30.30 23.50 18.71
N ALA A 21 -29.51 22.47 18.42
CA ALA A 21 -30.03 21.13 18.19
C ALA A 21 -30.20 20.46 19.57
N GLU A 22 -31.43 20.25 20.00
CA GLU A 22 -31.75 19.38 21.13
C GLU A 22 -31.71 17.93 20.63
N ILE A 23 -30.72 17.16 21.09
CA ILE A 23 -30.69 15.71 20.91
C ILE A 23 -31.59 15.12 21.99
N LYS A 24 -32.76 14.61 21.60
CA LYS A 24 -33.57 13.77 22.48
C LYS A 24 -33.01 12.36 22.44
N ASP A 25 -32.53 11.93 23.60
CA ASP A 25 -32.09 10.57 23.89
C ASP A 25 -33.33 9.66 23.94
N GLN A 26 -33.50 8.81 22.93
CA GLN A 26 -34.47 7.71 22.94
C GLN A 26 -33.67 6.42 22.84
N THR A 27 -33.34 5.88 24.00
CA THR A 27 -32.82 4.53 24.18
C THR A 27 -33.97 3.54 24.15
N ASP A 28 -34.35 3.10 22.96
CA ASP A 28 -35.17 1.90 22.82
C ASP A 28 -34.28 0.67 23.02
N HIS A 29 -34.48 0.02 24.18
CA HIS A 29 -33.96 -1.31 24.46
C HIS A 29 -34.57 -2.30 23.46
N ILE A 30 -33.77 -2.78 22.50
CA ILE A 30 -34.14 -3.92 21.66
C ILE A 30 -33.72 -5.18 22.41
N ASP A 31 -34.71 -5.91 22.90
CA ASP A 31 -34.57 -7.25 23.46
C ASP A 31 -34.21 -8.23 22.34
N ILE A 32 -33.02 -8.83 22.42
CA ILE A 32 -32.50 -9.77 21.41
C ILE A 32 -32.63 -11.18 22.00
N THR A 33 -33.84 -11.72 21.98
CA THR A 33 -34.07 -13.11 22.40
C THR A 33 -35.06 -13.83 21.49
N GLU A 34 -34.72 -14.01 20.20
CA GLU A 34 -35.25 -15.14 19.43
C GLU A 34 -34.16 -15.71 18.48
N PRO A 35 -33.91 -17.02 18.49
CA PRO A 35 -32.97 -17.65 17.57
C PRO A 35 -33.67 -17.91 16.22
N VAL A 36 -33.17 -17.28 15.15
CA VAL A 36 -33.55 -17.65 13.79
C VAL A 36 -32.63 -18.80 13.36
N GLU A 37 -33.21 -20.00 13.26
CA GLU A 37 -32.56 -21.17 12.65
C GLU A 37 -32.46 -20.98 11.12
N ASP A 38 -31.41 -20.31 10.65
CA ASP A 38 -31.02 -20.36 9.24
C ASP A 38 -29.77 -21.21 9.06
N LYS A 39 -29.99 -22.49 8.73
CA LYS A 39 -28.97 -23.41 8.24
C LYS A 39 -28.77 -23.18 6.74
N GLU A 40 -28.15 -22.07 6.37
CA GLU A 40 -27.58 -21.93 5.03
C GLU A 40 -26.08 -21.68 5.13
N ARG A 41 -25.31 -22.56 4.46
CA ARG A 41 -23.85 -22.44 4.33
C ARG A 41 -23.53 -21.12 3.67
N ILE A 42 -22.99 -20.19 4.44
CA ILE A 42 -22.43 -18.96 3.88
C ILE A 42 -21.08 -19.33 3.24
N SER A 43 -21.08 -19.67 1.95
CA SER A 43 -19.86 -19.60 1.13
C SER A 43 -19.65 -18.13 0.77
N ILE A 44 -18.93 -17.42 1.64
CA ILE A 44 -18.41 -16.09 1.29
C ILE A 44 -17.31 -16.36 0.25
N SER A 45 -17.45 -15.77 -0.93
CA SER A 45 -16.43 -15.75 -1.98
C SER A 45 -15.11 -15.30 -1.38
N ASN A 46 -14.05 -16.03 -1.73
CA ASN A 46 -12.69 -15.77 -1.27
C ASN A 46 -12.36 -14.28 -1.38
N TYR A 47 -11.99 -13.67 -0.25
CA TYR A 47 -11.09 -12.54 -0.30
C TYR A 47 -9.78 -13.08 -0.84
N ASN A 48 -9.59 -12.94 -2.15
CA ASN A 48 -8.27 -13.00 -2.73
C ASN A 48 -7.58 -11.72 -2.28
N ASP A 49 -6.69 -11.86 -1.29
CA ASP A 49 -5.59 -10.91 -1.05
C ASP A 49 -4.58 -10.94 -2.22
N ASP A 50 -4.87 -11.76 -3.26
CA ASP A 50 -4.05 -12.02 -4.44
C ASP A 50 -4.21 -10.94 -5.54
N ASP A 51 -5.05 -9.91 -5.35
CA ASP A 51 -5.24 -8.79 -6.32
C ASP A 51 -4.33 -7.55 -6.05
N ASP A 52 -3.29 -7.68 -5.22
CA ASP A 52 -2.31 -6.59 -4.95
C ASP A 52 -0.84 -7.09 -5.01
N ASP A 53 -0.63 -8.22 -5.69
CA ASP A 53 0.66 -8.80 -6.11
C ASP A 53 0.91 -8.53 -7.62
N ASP A 54 0.45 -7.39 -8.15
CA ASP A 54 1.09 -6.81 -9.35
C ASP A 54 2.47 -6.27 -8.92
N ASP A 55 3.42 -7.19 -8.82
CA ASP A 55 4.82 -6.87 -9.02
C ASP A 55 4.97 -6.38 -10.47
N ASP A 56 4.94 -5.07 -10.68
CA ASP A 56 5.61 -4.44 -11.83
C ASP A 56 7.13 -4.63 -11.63
N GLU A 57 7.60 -5.87 -11.68
CA GLU A 57 8.97 -6.20 -12.05
C GLU A 57 9.02 -6.15 -13.59
N GLU A 58 9.26 -4.96 -14.16
CA GLU A 58 9.82 -4.90 -15.51
C GLU A 58 11.25 -5.45 -15.44
N ASP A 59 11.41 -6.67 -15.95
CA ASP A 59 12.71 -7.27 -16.27
C ASP A 59 13.49 -6.31 -17.20
N ASP A 60 14.54 -5.68 -16.67
CA ASP A 60 15.61 -5.09 -17.46
C ASP A 60 16.39 -6.23 -18.15
N ASP A 61 15.93 -6.68 -19.32
CA ASP A 61 16.73 -7.45 -20.28
C ASP A 61 17.81 -6.53 -20.87
N ASP A 62 18.94 -6.39 -20.17
CA ASP A 62 20.18 -5.87 -20.75
C ASP A 62 20.80 -6.93 -21.69
N ASP A 63 20.56 -6.72 -22.99
CA ASP A 63 21.27 -7.34 -24.12
C ASP A 63 22.81 -7.28 -23.91
N TYR A 64 23.42 -8.44 -23.66
CA TYR A 64 24.84 -8.65 -23.90
C TYR A 64 25.00 -9.56 -25.12
N GLU A 65 25.21 -8.94 -26.28
CA GLU A 65 25.74 -9.60 -27.47
C GLU A 65 27.13 -10.18 -27.15
N GLU A 66 27.27 -11.49 -27.17
CA GLU A 66 28.56 -12.14 -27.44
C GLU A 66 28.39 -13.15 -28.59
N GLU A 67 28.95 -12.75 -29.74
CA GLU A 67 29.22 -13.59 -30.90
C GLU A 67 30.01 -14.85 -30.49
N ASN A 68 29.56 -16.03 -30.92
CA ASN A 68 30.45 -17.10 -31.37
C ASN A 68 29.69 -18.08 -32.27
N GLU A 69 30.08 -18.08 -33.54
CA GLU A 69 29.79 -19.11 -34.53
C GLU A 69 30.45 -20.44 -34.11
N GLU A 70 29.74 -21.56 -34.27
CA GLU A 70 30.20 -22.74 -35.02
C GLU A 70 29.17 -23.90 -34.96
N ASN A 71 28.65 -24.23 -36.15
CA ASN A 71 28.35 -25.55 -36.73
C ASN A 71 27.97 -26.73 -35.81
N ASP A 72 26.78 -27.31 -36.03
CA ASP A 72 26.67 -28.53 -36.83
C ASP A 72 25.21 -28.90 -37.12
N GLU A 73 24.93 -29.15 -38.40
CA GLU A 73 23.74 -29.82 -38.90
C GLU A 73 23.79 -31.31 -38.51
N ASP A 74 22.67 -31.91 -38.11
CA ASP A 74 22.31 -33.20 -38.72
C ASP A 74 20.83 -33.58 -38.54
N VAL A 75 20.37 -34.26 -39.57
CA VAL A 75 19.01 -34.55 -40.01
C VAL A 75 18.45 -35.83 -39.33
N ILE A 76 17.13 -35.96 -39.19
CA ILE A 76 16.28 -37.08 -39.73
C ILE A 76 15.00 -37.35 -38.91
N ASN A 77 13.88 -37.17 -39.62
CA ASN A 77 12.54 -37.70 -39.42
C ASN A 77 12.46 -39.16 -38.96
N LYS A 78 11.42 -39.48 -38.16
CA LYS A 78 10.59 -40.68 -38.41
C LYS A 78 9.18 -40.51 -37.86
N GLU A 79 8.24 -40.78 -38.74
CA GLU A 79 6.79 -40.72 -38.56
C GLU A 79 6.25 -41.84 -37.64
N ASN A 80 5.18 -41.47 -36.93
CA ASN A 80 3.94 -42.21 -36.65
C ASN A 80 3.98 -43.74 -36.53
N GLU A 81 3.55 -44.25 -35.36
CA GLU A 81 2.42 -45.19 -35.32
C GLU A 81 1.69 -45.15 -33.97
N SER A 82 0.37 -45.19 -34.09
CA SER A 82 -0.68 -45.07 -33.09
C SER A 82 -0.67 -46.17 -32.02
N ASN A 83 -0.95 -45.79 -30.76
CA ASN A 83 -1.80 -46.61 -29.89
C ASN A 83 -2.53 -45.75 -28.85
N ASP A 84 -3.77 -45.46 -29.22
CA ASP A 84 -4.84 -44.92 -28.40
C ASP A 84 -5.23 -45.94 -27.33
N LYS A 85 -5.06 -45.59 -26.04
CA LYS A 85 -5.79 -46.05 -24.84
C LYS A 85 -5.04 -45.67 -23.56
N SER A 86 -5.47 -44.57 -22.92
CA SER A 86 -5.47 -44.32 -21.45
C SER A 86 -5.58 -42.82 -21.07
N ALA A 87 -6.08 -41.96 -21.96
CA ALA A 87 -6.24 -40.52 -21.69
C ALA A 87 -7.38 -40.15 -20.69
N THR A 88 -8.04 -41.11 -20.06
CA THR A 88 -9.15 -40.85 -19.12
C THR A 88 -8.75 -40.93 -17.64
N ASP A 89 -7.64 -41.60 -17.29
CA ASP A 89 -7.20 -41.70 -15.90
C ASP A 89 -6.27 -40.53 -15.50
N ASP A 90 -5.50 -40.00 -16.45
CA ASP A 90 -4.52 -38.91 -16.23
C ASP A 90 -5.19 -37.53 -16.10
N ALA A 91 -6.32 -37.31 -16.78
CA ALA A 91 -7.13 -36.11 -16.64
C ALA A 91 -7.88 -36.08 -15.29
N THR A 92 -8.29 -37.24 -14.79
CA THR A 92 -9.00 -37.34 -13.51
C THR A 92 -8.03 -37.24 -12.33
N GLN A 93 -6.77 -37.64 -12.49
CA GLN A 93 -5.70 -37.38 -11.51
C GLN A 93 -5.25 -35.91 -11.51
N LYS A 94 -5.09 -35.27 -12.68
CA LYS A 94 -4.78 -33.83 -12.74
C LYS A 94 -5.87 -32.93 -12.16
N ILE A 95 -7.15 -33.24 -12.43
CA ILE A 95 -8.27 -32.49 -11.84
C ILE A 95 -8.36 -32.72 -10.32
N ASN A 96 -8.06 -33.92 -9.82
CA ASN A 96 -8.06 -34.16 -8.37
C ASN A 96 -6.84 -33.52 -7.68
N GLU A 97 -5.68 -33.42 -8.34
CA GLU A 97 -4.50 -32.70 -7.82
C GLU A 97 -4.68 -31.17 -7.84
N GLU A 98 -5.34 -30.61 -8.87
CA GLU A 98 -5.66 -29.17 -8.96
C GLU A 98 -6.74 -28.75 -7.94
N VAL A 99 -7.73 -29.60 -7.67
CA VAL A 99 -8.77 -29.35 -6.65
C VAL A 99 -8.20 -29.47 -5.21
N ASP A 100 -7.19 -30.32 -5.00
CA ASP A 100 -6.50 -30.46 -3.71
C ASP A 100 -5.58 -29.26 -3.39
N ASP A 101 -5.16 -28.46 -4.39
CA ASP A 101 -4.35 -27.26 -4.17
C ASP A 101 -5.17 -26.02 -3.78
N GLU A 102 -6.43 -25.90 -4.23
CA GLU A 102 -7.31 -24.78 -3.85
C GLU A 102 -7.79 -24.82 -2.38
N GLU A 103 -7.89 -26.01 -1.78
CA GLU A 103 -8.27 -26.14 -0.36
C GLU A 103 -7.08 -26.03 0.62
N LYS A 104 -5.84 -26.06 0.15
CA LYS A 104 -4.65 -25.94 1.01
C LYS A 104 -4.58 -24.55 1.65
N GLY A 105 -4.51 -24.54 2.99
CA GLY A 105 -4.41 -23.31 3.79
C GLY A 105 -5.75 -22.65 4.14
N ILE A 106 -6.90 -23.21 3.71
CA ILE A 106 -8.21 -22.72 4.15
C ILE A 106 -8.48 -23.17 5.59
N VAL A 107 -8.56 -22.21 6.50
CA VAL A 107 -8.99 -22.45 7.88
C VAL A 107 -10.48 -22.18 8.03
N LYS A 108 -11.14 -23.06 8.77
CA LYS A 108 -12.52 -22.88 9.23
C LYS A 108 -12.50 -22.47 10.70
N PHE A 109 -13.26 -21.44 11.04
CA PHE A 109 -13.42 -21.04 12.44
C PHE A 109 -14.86 -20.60 12.70
N THR A 110 -15.31 -20.83 13.94
CA THR A 110 -16.68 -20.45 14.35
C THR A 110 -16.63 -19.15 15.13
N PHE A 111 -17.50 -18.20 14.77
CA PHE A 111 -17.71 -16.98 15.51
C PHE A 111 -19.21 -16.69 15.57
N ASP A 112 -19.73 -16.43 16.78
CA ASP A 112 -21.16 -16.17 17.01
C ASP A 112 -22.10 -17.25 16.42
N GLY A 113 -21.69 -18.53 16.52
CA GLY A 113 -22.45 -19.67 16.01
C GLY A 113 -22.41 -19.86 14.48
N VAL A 114 -21.71 -18.99 13.74
CA VAL A 114 -21.53 -19.07 12.29
C VAL A 114 -20.13 -19.57 11.95
N GLU A 115 -20.03 -20.48 10.98
CA GLU A 115 -18.75 -20.95 10.44
C GLU A 115 -18.24 -20.00 9.34
N TYR A 116 -17.01 -19.55 9.47
CA TYR A 116 -16.30 -18.72 8.51
C TYR A 116 -15.13 -19.49 7.91
N LYS A 117 -14.86 -19.23 6.63
CA LYS A 117 -13.69 -19.74 5.90
C LYS A 117 -12.71 -18.60 5.66
N PHE A 118 -11.42 -18.87 5.81
CA PHE A 118 -10.36 -17.90 5.57
C PHE A 118 -9.12 -18.60 5.02
N LYS A 119 -8.54 -18.11 3.92
CA LYS A 119 -7.29 -18.62 3.36
C LYS A 119 -6.13 -17.99 4.14
N GLU A 120 -5.40 -18.79 4.90
CA GLU A 120 -4.21 -18.32 5.61
C GLU A 120 -3.00 -18.26 4.68
N ARG A 121 -2.15 -17.25 4.89
CA ARG A 121 -0.90 -17.09 4.13
C ARG A 121 0.06 -18.25 4.42
N PRO A 122 0.93 -18.65 3.46
CA PRO A 122 1.84 -19.79 3.62
C PRO A 122 2.70 -19.72 4.88
N SER A 123 3.25 -18.55 5.21
CA SER A 123 4.06 -18.34 6.42
C SER A 123 3.31 -18.61 7.73
N VAL A 124 1.99 -18.35 7.79
CA VAL A 124 1.15 -18.64 8.96
C VAL A 124 0.94 -20.15 9.10
N VAL A 125 0.68 -20.83 7.98
CA VAL A 125 0.52 -22.29 7.93
C VAL A 125 1.81 -22.98 8.37
N GLU A 126 2.96 -22.55 7.84
CA GLU A 126 4.27 -23.09 8.19
C GLU A 126 4.62 -22.90 9.68
N GLU A 127 4.20 -21.79 10.30
CA GLU A 127 4.38 -21.57 11.74
C GLU A 127 3.53 -22.55 12.56
N LYS A 128 2.26 -22.75 12.17
CA LYS A 128 1.36 -23.70 12.83
C LYS A 128 1.83 -25.14 12.73
N GLU A 129 2.40 -25.51 11.59
CA GLU A 129 3.06 -26.80 11.36
C GLU A 129 4.44 -26.88 12.04
N ALA A 130 4.85 -25.82 12.74
CA ALA A 130 6.11 -25.71 13.46
C ALA A 130 7.35 -25.92 12.57
N LYS A 131 7.25 -25.60 11.27
CA LYS A 131 8.36 -25.59 10.30
C LYS A 131 9.23 -24.34 10.48
N ILE A 132 8.58 -23.22 10.82
CA ILE A 132 9.23 -21.97 11.18
C ILE A 132 8.87 -21.57 12.61
N GLU A 133 9.67 -20.67 13.19
CA GLU A 133 9.39 -19.99 14.45
C GLU A 133 9.88 -18.55 14.41
N PHE A 134 9.26 -17.70 15.23
CA PHE A 134 9.68 -16.32 15.43
C PHE A 134 10.36 -16.19 16.79
N ARG A 135 11.59 -15.68 16.80
CA ARG A 135 12.40 -15.59 18.02
C ARG A 135 13.00 -14.21 18.17
N VAL A 136 12.81 -13.61 19.35
CA VAL A 136 13.51 -12.38 19.73
C VAL A 136 14.84 -12.76 20.36
N VAL A 137 15.92 -12.27 19.78
CA VAL A 137 17.31 -12.52 20.20
C VAL A 137 18.06 -11.22 20.36
N ASN A 138 19.09 -11.22 21.22
CA ASN A 138 20.07 -10.16 21.34
C ASN A 138 21.45 -10.74 21.67
N ASN A 139 22.47 -9.88 21.73
CA ASN A 139 23.81 -10.30 22.10
C ASN A 139 23.92 -10.50 23.63
N ASP A 140 23.50 -11.67 24.09
CA ASP A 140 23.61 -12.14 25.47
C ASP A 140 24.82 -13.08 25.70
N ASN A 141 25.75 -13.14 24.74
CA ASN A 141 26.88 -14.09 24.67
C ASN A 141 26.49 -15.58 24.59
N THR A 142 25.24 -15.94 24.33
CA THR A 142 24.89 -17.35 24.10
C THR A 142 25.28 -17.77 22.68
N LYS A 143 25.75 -19.02 22.53
CA LYS A 143 26.18 -19.56 21.22
C LYS A 143 25.04 -19.54 20.20
N GLU A 144 23.83 -19.88 20.64
CA GLU A 144 22.65 -19.97 19.77
C GLU A 144 22.21 -18.59 19.28
N ASN A 145 22.07 -17.60 20.17
CA ASN A 145 21.72 -16.23 19.74
C ASN A 145 22.81 -15.63 18.84
N MET A 146 24.09 -15.89 19.14
CA MET A 146 25.17 -15.45 18.26
C MET A 146 25.10 -16.07 16.87
N MET A 147 24.69 -17.34 16.74
CA MET A 147 24.46 -17.98 15.44
C MET A 147 23.30 -17.31 14.68
N VAL A 148 22.17 -17.07 15.35
CA VAL A 148 21.00 -16.41 14.76
C VAL A 148 21.35 -14.98 14.32
N LEU A 149 21.98 -14.19 15.19
CA LEU A 149 22.43 -12.82 14.87
C LEU A 149 23.43 -12.80 13.72
N THR A 150 24.31 -13.80 13.62
CA THR A 150 25.25 -13.92 12.49
C THR A 150 24.52 -14.23 11.19
N GLY A 151 23.50 -15.09 11.22
CA GLY A 151 22.63 -15.35 10.08
C GLY A 151 21.90 -14.09 9.62
N LEU A 152 21.27 -13.36 10.56
CA LEU A 152 20.62 -12.08 10.28
C LEU A 152 21.57 -11.04 9.69
N LYS A 153 22.75 -10.87 10.29
CA LYS A 153 23.79 -9.97 9.79
C LYS A 153 24.14 -10.29 8.34
N ASN A 154 24.32 -11.56 8.00
CA ASN A 154 24.63 -11.98 6.62
C ASN A 154 23.48 -11.67 5.66
N ILE A 155 22.22 -11.84 6.07
CA ILE A 155 21.05 -11.48 5.25
C ILE A 155 21.02 -9.97 5.05
N PHE A 156 21.12 -9.16 6.11
CA PHE A 156 21.12 -7.71 6.00
C PHE A 156 22.26 -7.21 5.12
N GLN A 157 23.47 -7.78 5.22
CA GLN A 157 24.61 -7.39 4.38
C GLN A 157 24.40 -7.70 2.88
N LYS A 158 23.56 -8.68 2.56
CA LYS A 158 23.21 -9.02 1.16
C LYS A 158 22.05 -8.17 0.65
N GLN A 159 20.99 -8.04 1.45
CA GLN A 159 19.73 -7.39 1.07
C GLN A 159 19.79 -5.86 1.19
N LEU A 160 20.75 -5.31 1.93
CA LEU A 160 20.94 -3.86 2.11
C LEU A 160 22.33 -3.43 1.61
N PRO A 161 22.59 -3.47 0.29
CA PRO A 161 23.93 -3.21 -0.27
C PRO A 161 24.42 -1.77 -0.05
N LYS A 162 23.49 -0.81 0.10
CA LYS A 162 23.81 0.60 0.41
C LYS A 162 24.33 0.80 1.84
N MET A 163 24.13 -0.18 2.73
CA MET A 163 24.55 -0.09 4.14
C MET A 163 25.94 -0.71 4.35
N PRO A 164 26.90 0.00 5.00
CA PRO A 164 28.23 -0.54 5.25
C PRO A 164 28.18 -1.84 6.07
N LYS A 165 28.97 -2.84 5.66
CA LYS A 165 28.95 -4.18 6.27
C LYS A 165 29.34 -4.15 7.75
N GLU A 166 30.32 -3.35 8.11
CA GLU A 166 30.78 -3.15 9.48
C GLU A 166 29.72 -2.45 10.33
N TYR A 167 28.98 -1.51 9.72
CA TYR A 167 27.89 -0.81 10.39
C TYR A 167 26.75 -1.76 10.77
N ILE A 168 26.33 -2.61 9.83
CA ILE A 168 25.33 -3.67 10.09
C ILE A 168 25.81 -4.57 11.22
N ALA A 169 27.03 -5.10 11.13
CA ALA A 169 27.59 -6.00 12.14
C ALA A 169 27.60 -5.34 13.53
N ARG A 170 28.05 -4.09 13.61
CA ARG A 170 28.13 -3.36 14.87
C ARG A 170 26.77 -3.21 15.55
N LEU A 171 25.71 -2.89 14.80
CA LEU A 171 24.38 -2.70 15.37
C LEU A 171 23.65 -4.02 15.65
N VAL A 172 23.78 -5.03 14.78
CA VAL A 172 23.17 -6.35 15.02
C VAL A 172 23.75 -7.02 16.27
N TYR A 173 25.05 -6.84 16.55
CA TYR A 173 25.67 -7.37 17.76
C TYR A 173 25.65 -6.40 18.95
N ASP A 174 25.06 -5.22 18.81
CA ASP A 174 24.95 -4.26 19.90
C ASP A 174 23.93 -4.74 20.94
N ARG A 175 24.29 -4.66 22.22
CA ARG A 175 23.44 -5.19 23.31
C ARG A 175 22.19 -4.37 23.58
N SER A 176 22.14 -3.12 23.12
CA SER A 176 20.96 -2.26 23.22
C SER A 176 19.97 -2.47 22.08
N HIS A 177 20.33 -3.29 21.09
CA HIS A 177 19.46 -3.67 19.97
C HIS A 177 18.89 -5.07 20.21
N LEU A 178 17.67 -5.27 19.73
CA LEU A 178 16.96 -6.54 19.73
C LEU A 178 16.70 -6.92 18.27
N SER A 179 16.75 -8.20 17.95
CA SER A 179 16.36 -8.69 16.64
C SER A 179 15.26 -9.73 16.77
N MET A 180 14.16 -9.54 16.05
CA MET A 180 13.17 -10.59 15.83
C MET A 180 13.56 -11.34 14.56
N ALA A 181 13.90 -12.62 14.68
CA ALA A 181 14.31 -13.49 13.60
C ALA A 181 13.18 -14.45 13.21
N VAL A 182 13.03 -14.69 11.91
CA VAL A 182 12.29 -15.82 11.34
C VAL A 182 13.27 -16.96 11.16
N ILE A 183 13.05 -18.07 11.86
CA ILE A 183 13.93 -19.22 11.86
C ILE A 183 13.17 -20.42 11.31
N ARG A 184 13.69 -21.02 10.24
CA ARG A 184 13.28 -22.33 9.74
C ARG A 184 14.05 -23.40 10.50
N LYS A 185 13.35 -24.40 11.02
CA LYS A 185 14.01 -25.46 11.79
C LYS A 185 15.02 -26.25 10.93
N PRO A 186 16.17 -26.66 11.49
CA PRO A 186 16.52 -26.58 12.91
C PRO A 186 17.05 -25.23 13.40
N LEU A 187 17.75 -24.43 12.59
CA LEU A 187 18.27 -23.10 12.99
C LEU A 187 18.64 -22.21 11.77
N THR A 188 17.95 -22.37 10.65
CA THR A 188 18.22 -21.61 9.43
C THR A 188 17.49 -20.27 9.50
N VAL A 189 18.23 -19.16 9.47
CA VAL A 189 17.64 -17.83 9.48
C VAL A 189 17.08 -17.50 8.09
N VAL A 190 15.79 -17.15 8.03
CA VAL A 190 15.08 -16.77 6.79
C VAL A 190 15.05 -15.26 6.62
N GLY A 191 14.98 -14.51 7.72
CA GLY A 191 14.91 -13.05 7.70
C GLY A 191 14.70 -12.50 9.10
N GLY A 192 14.60 -11.18 9.23
CA GLY A 192 14.34 -10.57 10.53
C GLY A 192 14.27 -9.05 10.52
N ILE A 193 13.90 -8.52 11.69
CA ILE A 193 13.91 -7.09 12.00
C ILE A 193 14.82 -6.85 13.18
N THR A 194 15.81 -5.97 13.02
CA THR A 194 16.59 -5.41 14.14
C THR A 194 16.01 -4.06 14.51
N TYR A 195 15.67 -3.90 15.79
CA TYR A 195 15.09 -2.68 16.32
C TYR A 195 15.74 -2.29 17.65
N ARG A 196 15.63 -1.00 17.99
CA ARG A 196 16.13 -0.43 19.22
C ARG A 196 14.98 0.18 20.02
N PRO A 197 14.63 -0.37 21.20
CA PRO A 197 13.54 0.16 22.01
C PRO A 197 13.96 1.42 22.78
N PHE A 198 13.06 2.42 22.83
CA PHE A 198 13.19 3.62 23.64
C PHE A 198 11.97 3.77 24.56
N GLU A 199 11.96 3.03 25.67
CA GLU A 199 10.80 2.95 26.59
C GLU A 199 10.33 4.31 27.12
N LYS A 200 11.27 5.20 27.47
CA LYS A 200 10.94 6.58 27.92
C LYS A 200 10.25 7.40 26.84
N GLY A 201 10.60 7.14 25.58
CA GLY A 201 10.00 7.78 24.41
C GLY A 201 8.74 7.05 23.92
N SER A 202 8.39 5.89 24.48
CA SER A 202 7.33 4.98 24.03
C SER A 202 7.38 4.66 22.54
N PHE A 203 8.58 4.63 21.95
CA PHE A 203 8.79 4.27 20.55
C PHE A 203 9.96 3.28 20.42
N ALA A 204 10.03 2.59 19.28
CA ALA A 204 11.22 1.84 18.86
C ALA A 204 11.67 2.30 17.48
N GLU A 205 12.98 2.33 17.29
CA GLU A 205 13.60 2.54 15.98
C GLU A 205 13.76 1.19 15.29
N ILE A 206 13.16 1.02 14.11
CA ILE A 206 13.47 -0.12 13.24
C ILE A 206 14.73 0.26 12.46
N VAL A 207 15.80 -0.49 12.68
CA VAL A 207 17.12 -0.22 12.11
C VAL A 207 17.31 -1.01 10.82
N PHE A 208 16.98 -2.30 10.84
CA PHE A 208 17.07 -3.18 9.69
C PHE A 208 15.82 -4.04 9.57
N CYS A 209 15.33 -4.24 8.35
CA CYS A 209 14.23 -5.13 8.02
C CYS A 209 14.55 -5.78 6.68
N ALA A 210 14.70 -7.10 6.65
CA ALA A 210 14.97 -7.83 5.41
C ALA A 210 14.58 -9.31 5.53
N ILE A 211 14.14 -9.88 4.42
CA ILE A 211 13.91 -11.31 4.22
C ILE A 211 14.89 -11.80 3.15
N SER A 212 15.40 -13.03 3.26
CA SER A 212 16.21 -13.66 2.23
C SER A 212 15.47 -13.67 0.90
N SER A 213 16.14 -13.31 -0.20
CA SER A 213 15.56 -13.26 -1.55
C SER A 213 14.89 -14.57 -1.97
N THR A 214 15.49 -15.70 -1.60
CA THR A 214 14.93 -17.04 -1.85
C THR A 214 13.56 -17.32 -1.19
N GLU A 215 13.15 -16.48 -0.24
CA GLU A 215 11.95 -16.64 0.57
C GLU A 215 11.09 -15.35 0.54
N GLN A 216 11.35 -14.43 -0.40
CA GLN A 216 10.48 -13.26 -0.62
C GLN A 216 9.14 -13.69 -1.24
N VAL A 217 8.15 -12.80 -1.26
CA VAL A 217 6.77 -13.03 -1.77
C VAL A 217 5.91 -14.02 -0.97
N ARG A 218 6.49 -14.89 -0.12
CA ARG A 218 5.74 -15.85 0.74
C ARG A 218 5.03 -15.26 1.97
N GLY A 219 4.93 -13.93 2.04
CA GLY A 219 4.27 -13.19 3.12
C GLY A 219 5.03 -13.11 4.46
N TYR A 220 6.28 -13.60 4.53
CA TYR A 220 7.08 -13.58 5.76
C TYR A 220 7.29 -12.18 6.33
N GLY A 221 7.47 -11.16 5.48
CA GLY A 221 7.67 -9.77 5.93
C GLY A 221 6.47 -9.24 6.73
N ALA A 222 5.26 -9.37 6.17
CA ALA A 222 4.03 -8.97 6.85
C ALA A 222 3.81 -9.76 8.15
N HIS A 223 4.06 -11.08 8.11
CA HIS A 223 3.91 -11.94 9.29
C HIS A 223 4.90 -11.56 10.40
N LEU A 224 6.15 -11.30 10.04
CA LEU A 224 7.20 -10.81 10.94
C LEU A 224 6.85 -9.46 11.58
N MET A 225 6.31 -8.51 10.82
CA MET A 225 5.89 -7.22 11.35
C MET A 225 4.71 -7.36 12.32
N ASN A 226 3.75 -8.25 12.04
CA ASN A 226 2.64 -8.53 12.93
C ASN A 226 3.11 -9.14 14.26
N HIS A 227 4.02 -10.12 14.19
CA HIS A 227 4.70 -10.67 15.37
C HIS A 227 5.42 -9.58 16.17
N LEU A 228 6.16 -8.69 15.50
CA LEU A 228 6.88 -7.61 16.15
C LEU A 228 5.93 -6.65 16.88
N LYS A 229 4.86 -6.20 16.22
CA LYS A 229 3.85 -5.31 16.81
C LYS A 229 3.19 -5.92 18.03
N ASP A 230 2.77 -7.18 17.96
CA ASP A 230 2.14 -7.88 19.08
C ASP A 230 3.12 -8.13 20.22
N TYR A 231 4.36 -8.52 19.91
CA TYR A 231 5.42 -8.73 20.90
C TYR A 231 5.75 -7.45 21.67
N VAL A 232 6.03 -6.33 21.00
CA VAL A 232 6.42 -5.10 21.70
C VAL A 232 5.27 -4.54 22.53
N ARG A 233 4.02 -4.68 22.08
CA ARG A 233 2.84 -4.22 22.82
C ARG A 233 2.54 -5.10 24.04
N ALA A 234 2.85 -6.39 23.97
CA ALA A 234 2.68 -7.30 25.10
C ALA A 234 3.79 -7.15 26.15
N THR A 235 5.00 -6.78 25.73
CA THR A 235 6.20 -6.79 26.59
C THR A 235 6.69 -5.42 27.05
N SER A 236 6.21 -4.33 26.42
CA SER A 236 6.69 -2.97 26.70
C SER A 236 5.58 -1.92 26.58
N ASN A 237 5.91 -0.66 26.89
CA ASN A 237 5.01 0.49 26.72
C ASN A 237 5.14 1.16 25.33
N ILE A 238 5.79 0.51 24.38
CA ILE A 238 6.05 1.05 23.04
C ILE A 238 4.75 1.08 22.23
N GLN A 239 4.44 2.24 21.66
CA GLN A 239 3.23 2.48 20.85
C GLN A 239 3.57 2.89 19.41
N TYR A 240 4.79 3.35 19.18
CA TYR A 240 5.22 3.88 17.88
C TYR A 240 6.44 3.14 17.36
N PHE A 241 6.50 2.93 16.05
CA PHE A 241 7.75 2.62 15.36
C PHE A 241 8.17 3.81 14.51
N LEU A 242 9.47 4.09 14.50
CA LEU A 242 10.11 5.01 13.58
C LEU A 242 11.13 4.25 12.76
N THR A 243 11.24 4.57 11.47
CA THR A 243 12.20 3.93 10.57
C THR A 243 12.61 4.91 9.48
N TYR A 244 13.84 4.80 9.00
CA TYR A 244 14.23 5.35 7.72
C TYR A 244 14.08 4.26 6.66
N ALA A 245 13.16 4.44 5.71
CA ALA A 245 12.92 3.52 4.62
C ALA A 245 13.64 3.99 3.36
N ASP A 246 14.32 3.07 2.66
CA ASP A 246 14.75 3.32 1.27
C ASP A 246 13.51 3.37 0.35
N ASN A 247 13.64 3.99 -0.83
CA ASN A 247 12.54 4.23 -1.76
C ASN A 247 11.82 2.93 -2.15
N TYR A 248 12.58 1.84 -2.37
CA TYR A 248 12.03 0.51 -2.66
C TYR A 248 11.21 -0.11 -1.51
N ALA A 249 11.46 0.31 -0.27
CA ALA A 249 10.78 -0.25 0.90
C ALA A 249 9.56 0.56 1.36
N ILE A 250 9.31 1.75 0.78
CA ILE A 250 8.21 2.63 1.19
C ILE A 250 6.86 1.92 1.02
N GLY A 251 6.66 1.20 -0.09
CA GLY A 251 5.43 0.44 -0.36
C GLY A 251 5.16 -0.61 0.71
N TYR A 252 6.19 -1.40 1.07
CA TYR A 252 6.11 -2.36 2.17
C TYR A 252 5.72 -1.69 3.49
N PHE A 253 6.42 -0.62 3.90
CA PHE A 253 6.12 0.06 5.16
C PHE A 253 4.72 0.70 5.16
N LYS A 254 4.26 1.28 4.04
CA LYS A 254 2.87 1.74 3.87
C LYS A 254 1.87 0.61 4.07
N LYS A 255 2.05 -0.55 3.43
CA LYS A 255 1.21 -1.75 3.63
C LYS A 255 1.21 -2.20 5.11
N GLN A 256 2.30 -1.96 5.83
CA GLN A 256 2.41 -2.23 7.28
C GLN A 256 1.85 -1.11 8.18
N GLY A 257 1.20 -0.09 7.65
CA GLY A 257 0.60 1.01 8.43
C GLY A 257 1.60 2.07 8.88
N PHE A 258 2.70 2.25 8.15
CA PHE A 258 3.57 3.41 8.31
C PHE A 258 3.13 4.56 7.40
N THR A 259 3.34 5.79 7.86
CA THR A 259 3.11 7.02 7.10
C THR A 259 4.36 7.88 7.10
N LYS A 260 4.52 8.74 6.09
CA LYS A 260 5.56 9.78 6.04
C LYS A 260 5.27 10.91 7.05
N GLU A 261 4.03 11.03 7.51
CA GLU A 261 3.63 12.05 8.48
C GLU A 261 4.06 11.66 9.91
N ILE A 262 5.02 12.40 10.46
CA ILE A 262 5.54 12.14 11.81
C ILE A 262 4.75 12.97 12.83
N THR A 263 3.76 12.32 13.46
CA THR A 263 2.92 12.95 14.49
C THR A 263 3.56 12.92 15.88
N LEU A 264 4.62 12.11 16.07
CA LEU A 264 5.36 12.05 17.32
C LEU A 264 6.20 13.32 17.53
N ASP A 265 6.05 13.98 18.68
CA ASP A 265 6.82 15.20 19.02
C ASP A 265 8.32 14.99 18.80
N LYS A 266 8.91 15.87 17.97
CA LYS A 266 10.33 15.90 17.61
C LYS A 266 11.24 15.74 18.84
N ARG A 267 10.89 16.33 19.99
CA ARG A 267 11.69 16.25 21.23
C ARG A 267 11.85 14.83 21.78
N ARG A 268 10.96 13.91 21.42
CA ARG A 268 10.96 12.51 21.89
C ARG A 268 11.95 11.64 21.13
N TRP A 269 12.23 11.96 19.87
CA TRP A 269 12.98 11.06 18.97
C TRP A 269 14.18 11.73 18.29
N MET A 270 14.18 13.05 18.12
CA MET A 270 15.28 13.79 17.50
C MET A 270 16.56 13.65 18.32
N GLY A 271 17.64 13.22 17.66
CA GLY A 271 18.93 12.92 18.30
C GLY A 271 19.04 11.53 18.95
N TYR A 272 17.94 10.77 19.02
CA TYR A 272 17.96 9.38 19.51
C TYR A 272 18.11 8.37 18.38
N ILE A 273 17.40 8.59 17.27
CA ILE A 273 17.45 7.75 16.06
C ILE A 273 18.58 8.19 15.15
N LYS A 274 18.98 7.32 14.22
CA LYS A 274 20.00 7.61 13.22
C LYS A 274 19.37 8.13 11.94
N ASP A 275 19.94 9.20 11.41
CA ASP A 275 19.59 9.74 10.11
C ASP A 275 20.38 8.98 9.04
N TYR A 276 19.68 8.53 8.00
CA TYR A 276 20.28 7.84 6.86
C TYR A 276 20.09 8.70 5.61
N GLU A 277 21.19 8.99 4.92
CA GLU A 277 21.16 9.74 3.66
C GLU A 277 20.36 8.97 2.60
N GLY A 278 19.42 9.66 1.95
CA GLY A 278 18.51 9.04 0.97
C GLY A 278 17.37 8.20 1.56
N GLY A 279 17.26 8.09 2.88
CA GLY A 279 16.13 7.42 3.53
C GLY A 279 14.96 8.37 3.79
N THR A 280 13.73 7.88 3.63
CA THR A 280 12.52 8.58 4.03
C THR A 280 12.14 8.19 5.45
N LEU A 281 12.04 9.16 6.37
CA LEU A 281 11.55 8.92 7.73
C LEU A 281 10.06 8.56 7.69
N MET A 282 9.68 7.46 8.33
CA MET A 282 8.30 6.98 8.42
C MET A 282 7.93 6.58 9.85
N GLN A 283 6.67 6.79 10.22
CA GLN A 283 6.10 6.45 11.52
C GLN A 283 4.96 5.44 11.39
N CYS A 284 4.98 4.39 12.22
CA CYS A 284 3.82 3.54 12.48
C CYS A 284 3.25 3.84 13.86
N SER A 285 1.95 4.09 13.94
CA SER A 285 1.22 4.24 15.20
C SER A 285 0.37 3.00 15.43
N MET A 286 0.77 2.15 16.38
CA MET A 286 0.09 0.87 16.57
C MET A 286 -1.29 1.06 17.22
N LEU A 287 -2.27 0.27 16.77
CA LEU A 287 -3.61 0.24 17.34
C LEU A 287 -3.56 -0.43 18.73
N PRO A 288 -4.26 0.13 19.73
CA PRO A 288 -4.05 -0.25 21.13
C PRO A 288 -4.60 -1.63 21.49
N ARG A 289 -5.69 -2.09 20.86
CA ARG A 289 -6.46 -3.27 21.30
C ARG A 289 -6.41 -4.47 20.35
N ILE A 290 -5.98 -4.28 19.11
CA ILE A 290 -5.97 -5.36 18.10
C ILE A 290 -4.88 -6.38 18.41
N ARG A 291 -5.02 -7.63 18.01
CA ARG A 291 -3.87 -8.53 17.86
C ARG A 291 -3.56 -8.61 16.37
N TYR A 292 -2.40 -8.12 15.95
CA TYR A 292 -2.05 -7.98 14.54
C TYR A 292 -1.95 -9.34 13.83
N LEU A 293 -1.53 -10.40 14.53
CA LEU A 293 -1.55 -11.76 14.00
C LEU A 293 -2.97 -12.26 13.65
N ASP A 294 -4.00 -11.70 14.29
CA ASP A 294 -5.41 -12.00 14.03
C ASP A 294 -6.10 -10.93 13.17
N ALA A 295 -5.35 -9.93 12.66
CA ALA A 295 -5.92 -8.77 11.97
C ALA A 295 -6.80 -9.16 10.77
N ALA A 296 -6.34 -10.09 9.93
CA ALA A 296 -7.08 -10.53 8.75
C ALA A 296 -8.42 -11.19 9.14
N LYS A 297 -8.44 -12.01 10.20
CA LYS A 297 -9.67 -12.62 10.73
C LYS A 297 -10.60 -11.55 11.32
N ILE A 298 -10.06 -10.57 12.02
CA ILE A 298 -10.83 -9.46 12.58
C ILE A 298 -11.48 -8.64 11.46
N LEU A 299 -10.75 -8.35 10.39
CA LEU A 299 -11.28 -7.64 9.22
C LEU A 299 -12.39 -8.44 8.54
N LEU A 300 -12.19 -9.74 8.32
CA LEU A 300 -13.23 -10.63 7.78
C LEU A 300 -14.51 -10.61 8.64
N LEU A 301 -14.37 -10.65 9.97
CA LEU A 301 -15.51 -10.58 10.89
C LEU A 301 -16.21 -9.21 10.85
N GLN A 302 -15.46 -8.12 10.75
CA GLN A 302 -16.01 -6.77 10.62
C GLN A 302 -16.79 -6.62 9.32
N GLU A 303 -16.21 -7.08 8.21
CA GLU A 303 -16.86 -7.07 6.90
C GLU A 303 -18.15 -7.89 6.91
N ALA A 304 -18.11 -9.12 7.44
CA ALA A 304 -19.29 -9.96 7.55
C ALA A 304 -20.40 -9.31 8.40
N ALA A 305 -20.04 -8.62 9.49
CA ALA A 305 -21.00 -7.89 10.31
C ALA A 305 -21.65 -6.73 9.53
N ILE A 306 -20.86 -5.96 8.77
CA ILE A 306 -21.35 -4.88 7.91
C ILE A 306 -22.26 -5.46 6.82
N GLN A 307 -21.84 -6.50 6.11
CA GLN A 307 -22.64 -7.16 5.09
C GLN A 307 -23.96 -7.70 5.65
N ARG A 308 -23.94 -8.33 6.83
CA ARG A 308 -25.16 -8.80 7.51
C ARG A 308 -26.12 -7.64 7.75
N LYS A 309 -25.62 -6.49 8.22
CA LYS A 309 -26.46 -5.29 8.40
C LYS A 309 -26.98 -4.76 7.07
N ILE A 310 -26.15 -4.72 6.03
CA ILE A 310 -26.55 -4.32 4.68
C ILE A 310 -27.69 -5.22 4.18
N ARG A 311 -27.62 -6.54 4.34
CA ARG A 311 -28.68 -7.47 3.90
C ARG A 311 -30.03 -7.25 4.58
N THR A 312 -30.07 -6.68 5.79
CA THR A 312 -31.35 -6.33 6.46
C THR A 312 -32.09 -5.17 5.80
N ILE A 313 -31.40 -4.36 4.98
CA ILE A 313 -31.95 -3.16 4.34
C ILE A 313 -31.94 -3.32 2.81
N SER A 314 -30.86 -3.88 2.27
CA SER A 314 -30.62 -4.07 0.85
C SER A 314 -31.13 -5.41 0.37
N GLN A 315 -31.84 -5.38 -0.75
CA GLN A 315 -32.30 -6.54 -1.50
C GLN A 315 -31.33 -6.98 -2.59
N SER A 316 -30.13 -6.40 -2.68
CA SER A 316 -29.15 -6.70 -3.73
C SER A 316 -28.69 -8.17 -3.75
N HIS A 317 -28.82 -8.87 -2.63
CA HIS A 317 -28.47 -10.29 -2.51
C HIS A 317 -29.52 -11.23 -3.13
N ILE A 318 -30.70 -10.72 -3.50
CA ILE A 318 -31.79 -11.52 -4.09
C ILE A 318 -31.51 -11.69 -5.58
N VAL A 319 -31.20 -12.92 -5.99
CA VAL A 319 -31.10 -13.28 -7.41
C VAL A 319 -32.49 -13.37 -8.01
N ARG A 320 -32.73 -12.62 -9.08
CA ARG A 320 -34.02 -12.54 -9.77
C ARG A 320 -33.97 -13.30 -11.10
N PRO A 321 -35.08 -13.86 -11.58
CA PRO A 321 -35.10 -14.56 -12.86
C PRO A 321 -34.71 -13.61 -14.00
N GLY A 322 -34.02 -14.17 -15.00
CA GLY A 322 -33.66 -13.43 -16.21
C GLY A 322 -34.89 -12.89 -16.95
N LEU A 323 -34.72 -11.78 -17.65
CA LEU A 323 -35.82 -11.12 -18.37
C LEU A 323 -36.19 -11.89 -19.64
N ASP A 324 -37.46 -12.33 -19.73
CA ASP A 324 -37.98 -13.07 -20.89
C ASP A 324 -37.83 -12.30 -22.21
N LYS A 325 -37.87 -10.97 -22.14
CA LYS A 325 -37.73 -10.07 -23.30
C LYS A 325 -36.35 -10.14 -23.98
N PHE A 326 -35.35 -10.73 -23.33
CA PHE A 326 -34.01 -10.92 -23.87
C PHE A 326 -33.69 -12.38 -24.25
N LYS A 327 -34.69 -13.27 -24.27
CA LYS A 327 -34.51 -14.67 -24.72
C LYS A 327 -34.30 -14.78 -26.23
N ASP A 328 -34.92 -13.89 -27.01
CA ASP A 328 -34.76 -13.81 -28.46
C ASP A 328 -33.64 -12.82 -28.80
N LEU A 329 -32.44 -13.35 -29.03
CA LEU A 329 -31.23 -12.56 -29.28
C LEU A 329 -31.30 -11.78 -30.61
N ASP A 330 -32.09 -12.25 -31.57
CA ASP A 330 -32.24 -11.61 -32.87
C ASP A 330 -33.23 -10.43 -32.83
N ASN A 331 -33.96 -10.23 -31.72
CA ASN A 331 -35.02 -9.22 -31.59
C ASN A 331 -35.02 -8.52 -30.22
N ILE A 332 -33.85 -8.05 -29.78
CA ILE A 332 -33.69 -7.32 -28.52
C ILE A 332 -34.32 -5.93 -28.65
N LYS A 333 -35.32 -5.64 -27.81
CA LYS A 333 -35.97 -4.33 -27.71
C LYS A 333 -35.58 -3.62 -26.41
N PRO A 334 -35.32 -2.30 -26.45
CA PRO A 334 -35.13 -1.51 -25.23
C PRO A 334 -36.33 -1.66 -24.27
N ILE A 335 -36.06 -1.80 -22.99
CA ILE A 335 -37.05 -1.91 -21.92
C ILE A 335 -36.88 -0.71 -21.01
N ASP A 336 -38.00 -0.15 -20.54
CA ASP A 336 -37.98 0.83 -19.46
C ASP A 336 -37.41 0.18 -18.18
N PRO A 337 -36.29 0.68 -17.62
CA PRO A 337 -35.71 0.17 -16.38
C PRO A 337 -36.72 0.07 -15.22
N MET A 338 -37.70 0.97 -15.15
CA MET A 338 -38.73 0.96 -14.09
C MET A 338 -39.72 -0.20 -14.20
N CYS A 339 -39.79 -0.85 -15.36
CA CYS A 339 -40.60 -2.04 -15.60
C CYS A 339 -39.87 -3.36 -15.29
N VAL A 340 -38.58 -3.31 -14.91
CA VAL A 340 -37.79 -4.50 -14.56
C VAL A 340 -38.14 -4.93 -13.13
N PRO A 341 -38.71 -6.13 -12.93
CA PRO A 341 -38.96 -6.66 -11.60
C PRO A 341 -37.66 -6.73 -10.81
N GLY A 342 -37.63 -6.04 -9.68
CA GLY A 342 -36.45 -5.95 -8.81
C GLY A 342 -35.59 -4.73 -8.91
N LEU A 343 -35.53 -4.06 -10.05
CA LEU A 343 -34.83 -2.78 -10.16
C LEU A 343 -35.59 -1.72 -9.34
N ARG A 344 -36.92 -1.70 -9.51
CA ARG A 344 -37.84 -0.88 -8.72
C ARG A 344 -37.81 -1.21 -7.21
N GLU A 345 -37.71 -2.50 -6.86
CA GLU A 345 -37.72 -2.94 -5.46
C GLU A 345 -36.39 -2.66 -4.76
N ALA A 346 -35.29 -2.67 -5.52
CA ALA A 346 -33.96 -2.26 -5.04
C ALA A 346 -33.83 -0.74 -4.82
N GLY A 347 -34.87 0.04 -5.12
CA GLY A 347 -34.85 1.50 -4.97
C GLY A 347 -33.99 2.21 -6.01
N TRP A 348 -33.74 1.56 -7.16
CA TRP A 348 -33.00 2.17 -8.27
C TRP A 348 -33.73 3.40 -8.80
N THR A 349 -32.95 4.43 -9.13
CA THR A 349 -33.42 5.65 -9.77
C THR A 349 -32.51 5.99 -10.95
N PRO A 350 -33.04 6.66 -11.99
CA PRO A 350 -32.20 7.14 -13.09
C PRO A 350 -31.05 8.04 -12.62
N GLU A 351 -31.24 8.82 -11.55
CA GLU A 351 -30.19 9.66 -10.98
C GLU A 351 -29.04 8.84 -10.36
N MET A 352 -29.34 7.69 -9.73
CA MET A 352 -28.32 6.78 -9.20
C MET A 352 -27.49 6.14 -10.31
N ASP A 353 -28.12 5.78 -11.42
CA ASP A 353 -27.43 5.22 -12.59
C ASP A 353 -26.52 6.26 -13.24
N GLU A 354 -27.00 7.49 -13.41
CA GLU A 354 -26.19 8.60 -13.91
C GLU A 354 -24.97 8.85 -13.01
N LEU A 355 -25.14 8.77 -11.68
CA LEU A 355 -24.03 8.92 -10.73
C LEU A 355 -23.04 7.74 -10.80
N ALA A 356 -23.52 6.52 -11.00
CA ALA A 356 -22.68 5.33 -11.12
C ALA A 356 -21.89 5.29 -12.43
N GLN A 357 -22.47 5.82 -13.51
CA GLN A 357 -21.83 5.93 -14.82
C GLN A 357 -20.82 7.09 -14.90
N ARG A 358 -20.86 8.04 -13.95
CA ARG A 358 -19.85 9.10 -13.90
C ARG A 358 -18.48 8.48 -13.62
N PRO A 359 -17.49 8.67 -14.52
CA PRO A 359 -16.16 8.15 -14.30
C PRO A 359 -15.57 8.73 -13.01
N LYS A 360 -15.10 7.85 -12.11
CA LYS A 360 -14.52 8.24 -10.81
C LYS A 360 -13.27 9.12 -10.94
N ARG A 361 -12.57 8.99 -12.07
CA ARG A 361 -11.35 9.71 -12.42
C ARG A 361 -11.58 10.44 -13.74
N GLY A 362 -10.96 11.62 -13.87
CA GLY A 362 -10.98 12.36 -15.13
C GLY A 362 -10.27 11.60 -16.25
N PRO A 363 -10.55 11.92 -17.53
CA PRO A 363 -9.97 11.23 -18.68
C PRO A 363 -8.43 11.35 -18.75
N HIS A 364 -7.86 12.37 -18.10
CA HIS A 364 -6.41 12.64 -18.09
C HIS A 364 -5.67 11.97 -16.92
N TYR A 365 -6.39 11.34 -15.97
CA TYR A 365 -5.81 10.88 -14.71
C TYR A 365 -4.63 9.92 -14.89
N ALA A 366 -4.78 8.89 -15.73
CA ALA A 366 -3.74 7.90 -15.95
C ALA A 366 -2.48 8.51 -16.59
N ALA A 367 -2.66 9.38 -17.58
CA ALA A 367 -1.56 10.09 -18.23
C ALA A 367 -0.81 11.00 -17.25
N ILE A 368 -1.54 11.77 -16.44
CA ILE A 368 -0.96 12.64 -15.41
C ILE A 368 -0.23 11.81 -14.35
N GLN A 369 -0.82 10.70 -13.90
CA GLN A 369 -0.23 9.81 -12.91
C GLN A 369 1.12 9.26 -13.39
N ASN A 370 1.17 8.77 -14.64
CA ASN A 370 2.39 8.24 -15.22
C ASN A 370 3.49 9.32 -15.27
N VAL A 371 3.21 10.48 -15.87
CA VAL A 371 4.18 11.58 -15.97
C VAL A 371 4.65 12.06 -14.59
N LEU A 372 3.74 12.15 -13.62
CA LEU A 372 4.09 12.58 -12.26
C LEU A 372 5.01 11.58 -11.55
N THR A 373 4.73 10.27 -11.66
CA THR A 373 5.57 9.21 -11.10
C THR A 373 6.98 9.25 -11.70
N GLU A 374 7.09 9.37 -13.02
CA GLU A 374 8.39 9.48 -13.69
C GLU A 374 9.15 10.75 -13.26
N LEU A 375 8.46 11.88 -13.09
CA LEU A 375 9.07 13.09 -12.56
C LEU A 375 9.61 12.89 -11.15
N GLN A 376 8.85 12.25 -10.26
CA GLN A 376 9.26 11.98 -8.88
C GLN A 376 10.49 11.05 -8.82
N ASN A 377 10.62 10.11 -9.76
CA ASN A 377 11.73 9.16 -9.81
C ASN A 377 12.98 9.72 -10.50
N HIS A 378 12.87 10.83 -11.23
CA HIS A 378 14.00 11.41 -11.94
C HIS A 378 15.09 11.95 -10.98
N ALA A 379 16.37 11.71 -11.27
CA ALA A 379 17.49 12.06 -10.37
C ALA A 379 17.61 13.57 -10.01
N ALA A 380 17.04 14.45 -10.83
CA ALA A 380 16.99 15.89 -10.56
C ALA A 380 15.77 16.35 -9.73
N ALA A 381 14.90 15.43 -9.32
CA ALA A 381 13.64 15.74 -8.65
C ALA A 381 13.79 16.04 -7.16
N TRP A 382 14.87 15.61 -6.53
CA TRP A 382 15.05 15.67 -5.07
C TRP A 382 14.71 17.03 -4.42
N PRO A 383 15.02 18.21 -5.01
CA PRO A 383 14.67 19.50 -4.40
C PRO A 383 13.17 19.84 -4.45
N PHE A 384 12.43 19.15 -5.32
CA PHE A 384 11.05 19.46 -5.70
C PHE A 384 10.07 18.39 -5.21
N LEU A 385 10.55 17.35 -4.54
CA LEU A 385 9.71 16.26 -4.02
C LEU A 385 8.77 16.72 -2.90
N GLN A 386 9.12 17.77 -2.17
CA GLN A 386 8.40 18.25 -1.00
C GLN A 386 8.32 19.79 -1.01
N PRO A 387 7.35 20.40 -0.30
CA PRO A 387 7.29 21.85 -0.14
C PRO A 387 8.57 22.41 0.50
N VAL A 388 9.00 23.59 0.06
CA VAL A 388 10.17 24.26 0.63
C VAL A 388 9.96 24.53 2.12
N ASN A 389 10.85 24.02 2.97
CA ASN A 389 10.69 24.18 4.41
C ASN A 389 10.91 25.65 4.84
N LYS A 390 9.86 26.30 5.37
CA LYS A 390 9.92 27.68 5.88
C LYS A 390 10.93 27.87 7.01
N GLU A 391 11.23 26.83 7.79
CA GLU A 391 12.23 26.92 8.85
C GLU A 391 13.66 27.00 8.29
N GLU A 392 13.91 26.36 7.14
CA GLU A 392 15.22 26.34 6.46
C GLU A 392 15.41 27.52 5.51
N VAL A 393 14.33 27.95 4.85
CA VAL A 393 14.32 29.07 3.91
C VAL A 393 13.23 30.08 4.32
N PRO A 394 13.53 30.97 5.31
CA PRO A 394 12.50 31.79 5.97
C PRO A 394 11.79 32.80 5.08
N ASP A 395 12.49 33.34 4.09
CA ASP A 395 12.00 34.38 3.18
C ASP A 395 11.35 33.81 1.90
N TYR A 396 11.42 32.50 1.66
CA TYR A 396 10.92 31.87 0.42
C TYR A 396 9.47 32.27 0.10
N TYR A 397 8.59 32.14 1.08
CA TYR A 397 7.16 32.45 0.95
C TYR A 397 6.83 33.95 0.96
N GLU A 398 7.82 34.82 1.13
CA GLU A 398 7.68 36.27 0.92
C GLU A 398 7.97 36.65 -0.53
N PHE A 399 8.80 35.86 -1.23
CA PHE A 399 9.20 36.08 -2.62
C PHE A 399 8.40 35.24 -3.62
N ILE A 400 7.98 34.03 -3.24
CA ILE A 400 7.22 33.11 -4.09
C ILE A 400 5.75 33.13 -3.67
N GLU A 401 4.89 33.66 -4.55
CA GLU A 401 3.46 33.84 -4.29
C GLU A 401 2.67 32.53 -4.41
N GLU A 402 3.01 31.69 -5.38
CA GLU A 402 2.32 30.43 -5.68
C GLU A 402 3.28 29.23 -5.56
N PRO A 403 3.60 28.79 -4.33
CA PRO A 403 4.50 27.66 -4.12
C PRO A 403 3.89 26.36 -4.66
N MET A 404 4.72 25.51 -5.25
CA MET A 404 4.32 24.21 -5.79
C MET A 404 5.47 23.20 -5.66
N ASP A 405 5.12 21.94 -5.52
CA ASP A 405 6.03 20.79 -5.41
C ASP A 405 5.33 19.50 -5.86
N LEU A 406 6.11 18.45 -6.13
CA LEU A 406 5.60 17.21 -6.71
C LEU A 406 4.67 16.43 -5.75
N SER A 407 4.81 16.56 -4.43
CA SER A 407 3.89 15.91 -3.49
C SER A 407 2.56 16.64 -3.38
N THR A 408 2.57 17.97 -3.48
CA THR A 408 1.33 18.76 -3.60
C THR A 408 0.60 18.42 -4.90
N MET A 409 1.32 18.23 -6.01
CA MET A 409 0.74 17.77 -7.27
C MET A 409 0.11 16.37 -7.16
N GLU A 410 0.77 15.43 -6.46
CA GLU A 410 0.24 14.08 -6.18
C GLU A 410 -1.08 14.16 -5.42
N ILE A 411 -1.13 14.96 -4.35
CA ILE A 411 -2.36 15.20 -3.57
C ILE A 411 -3.46 15.82 -4.45
N LYS A 412 -3.12 16.78 -5.34
CA LYS A 412 -4.09 17.38 -6.27
C LYS A 412 -4.65 16.33 -7.24
N LEU A 413 -3.81 15.46 -7.79
CA LEU A 413 -4.21 14.38 -8.68
C LEU A 413 -5.15 13.38 -7.96
N GLU A 414 -4.76 12.89 -6.78
CA GLU A 414 -5.55 11.93 -5.99
C GLU A 414 -6.94 12.48 -5.63
N ASN A 415 -7.06 13.80 -5.49
CA ASN A 415 -8.31 14.50 -5.20
C ASN A 415 -9.06 15.02 -6.45
N ASN A 416 -8.72 14.52 -7.64
CA ASN A 416 -9.33 14.91 -8.92
C ASN A 416 -9.33 16.44 -9.16
N ARG A 417 -8.24 17.13 -8.80
CA ARG A 417 -8.10 18.60 -8.96
C ARG A 417 -7.53 19.04 -10.31
N TYR A 418 -7.09 18.10 -11.14
CA TYR A 418 -6.69 18.37 -12.52
C TYR A 418 -7.84 17.99 -13.45
N GLU A 419 -8.68 18.97 -13.77
CA GLU A 419 -9.78 18.78 -14.72
C GLU A 419 -9.26 18.72 -16.16
N LYS A 420 -8.16 19.42 -16.42
CA LYS A 420 -7.48 19.48 -17.72
C LYS A 420 -5.98 19.22 -17.58
N MET A 421 -5.34 18.78 -18.67
CA MET A 421 -3.89 18.55 -18.70
C MET A 421 -3.10 19.86 -18.49
N GLU A 422 -3.64 20.98 -18.94
CA GLU A 422 -3.08 22.31 -18.79
C GLU A 422 -2.92 22.73 -17.32
N ASP A 423 -3.84 22.29 -16.45
CA ASP A 423 -3.77 22.57 -15.01
C ASP A 423 -2.56 21.87 -14.38
N PHE A 424 -2.27 20.64 -14.82
CA PHE A 424 -1.10 19.87 -14.40
C PHE A 424 0.20 20.47 -14.95
N ILE A 425 0.22 20.86 -16.22
CA ILE A 425 1.37 21.52 -16.86
C ILE A 425 1.67 22.85 -16.18
N TYR A 426 0.64 23.61 -15.81
CA TYR A 426 0.79 24.87 -15.09
C TYR A 426 1.52 24.67 -13.75
N ASP A 427 1.06 23.73 -12.93
CA ASP A 427 1.69 23.41 -11.65
C ASP A 427 3.15 22.91 -11.83
N ALA A 428 3.39 22.04 -12.81
CA ALA A 428 4.75 21.58 -13.12
C ALA A 428 5.66 22.77 -13.48
N ARG A 429 5.17 23.70 -14.31
CA ARG A 429 5.90 24.93 -14.67
C ARG A 429 6.11 25.85 -13.47
N LEU A 430 5.18 25.93 -12.52
CA LEU A 430 5.37 26.68 -11.27
C LEU A 430 6.60 26.19 -10.51
N ILE A 431 6.79 24.87 -10.39
CA ILE A 431 7.98 24.30 -9.71
C ILE A 431 9.27 24.86 -10.32
N PHE A 432 9.40 24.79 -11.65
CA PHE A 432 10.62 25.20 -12.35
C PHE A 432 10.81 26.72 -12.31
N ASN A 433 9.74 27.48 -12.56
CA ASN A 433 9.79 28.94 -12.59
C ASN A 433 10.07 29.52 -11.20
N ASN A 434 9.39 29.05 -10.16
CA ASN A 434 9.65 29.47 -8.79
C ASN A 434 11.09 29.18 -8.37
N CYS A 435 11.60 28.00 -8.74
CA CYS A 435 13.00 27.66 -8.49
C CYS A 435 13.96 28.65 -9.16
N ARG A 436 13.74 29.01 -10.43
CA ARG A 436 14.57 29.96 -11.17
C ARG A 436 14.43 31.41 -10.70
N SER A 437 13.24 31.80 -10.26
CA SER A 437 12.98 33.14 -9.73
C SER A 437 13.65 33.36 -8.38
N TYR A 438 13.72 32.33 -7.54
CA TYR A 438 14.34 32.42 -6.21
C TYR A 438 15.85 32.14 -6.24
N ASN A 439 16.32 31.20 -7.06
CA ASN A 439 17.72 30.77 -7.08
C ASN A 439 18.49 31.36 -8.27
N GLY A 440 19.75 31.74 -8.07
CA GLY A 440 20.61 32.20 -9.16
C GLY A 440 21.01 31.10 -10.15
N GLU A 441 21.29 31.47 -11.41
CA GLU A 441 21.58 30.54 -12.53
C GLU A 441 22.78 29.60 -12.27
N ASN A 442 23.73 30.04 -11.45
CA ASN A 442 24.93 29.27 -11.12
C ASN A 442 24.68 28.15 -10.09
N THR A 443 23.51 28.12 -9.44
CA THR A 443 23.17 27.16 -8.39
C THR A 443 22.82 25.78 -8.95
N SER A 444 23.01 24.74 -8.13
CA SER A 444 22.58 23.38 -8.50
C SER A 444 21.06 23.28 -8.66
N TYR A 445 20.28 24.01 -7.83
CA TYR A 445 18.82 24.04 -7.91
C TYR A 445 18.31 24.55 -9.27
N PHE A 446 18.88 25.65 -9.76
CA PHE A 446 18.54 26.17 -11.09
C PHE A 446 18.83 25.15 -12.20
N LYS A 447 19.97 24.47 -12.12
CA LYS A 447 20.34 23.40 -13.07
C LYS A 447 19.40 22.20 -12.99
N TYR A 448 18.98 21.81 -11.78
CA TYR A 448 18.03 20.72 -11.59
C TYR A 448 16.64 21.07 -12.13
N ALA A 449 16.16 22.30 -11.92
CA ALA A 449 14.90 22.78 -12.51
C ALA A 449 14.92 22.65 -14.04
N ASN A 450 15.99 23.11 -14.69
CA ASN A 450 16.13 23.02 -16.15
C ASN A 450 16.18 21.57 -16.65
N ARG A 451 16.88 20.69 -15.93
CA ARG A 451 16.99 19.26 -16.31
C ARG A 451 15.64 18.57 -16.16
N LEU A 452 14.93 18.81 -15.06
CA LEU A 452 13.64 18.20 -14.79
C LEU A 452 12.55 18.74 -15.72
N GLU A 453 12.55 20.04 -16.03
CA GLU A 453 11.63 20.65 -17.02
C GLU A 453 11.86 20.08 -18.42
N LYS A 454 13.11 19.87 -18.83
CA LYS A 454 13.41 19.22 -20.10
C LYS A 454 12.85 17.81 -20.15
N PHE A 455 13.05 17.03 -19.08
CA PHE A 455 12.51 15.68 -18.96
C PHE A 455 10.97 15.68 -18.98
N PHE A 456 10.33 16.55 -18.19
CA PHE A 456 8.89 16.77 -18.21
C PHE A 456 8.35 17.03 -19.61
N ASN A 457 8.97 17.97 -20.33
CA ASN A 457 8.57 18.33 -21.68
C ASN A 457 8.73 17.17 -22.67
N THR A 458 9.72 16.29 -22.49
CA THR A 458 9.85 15.07 -23.30
C THR A 458 8.68 14.14 -23.04
N LYS A 459 8.38 13.86 -21.76
CA LYS A 459 7.31 12.92 -21.37
C LYS A 459 5.92 13.37 -21.79
N VAL A 460 5.61 14.66 -21.67
CA VAL A 460 4.32 15.17 -22.18
C VAL A 460 4.25 15.13 -23.70
N ARG A 461 5.37 15.29 -24.42
CA ARG A 461 5.42 15.21 -25.88
C ARG A 461 5.23 13.78 -26.41
N GLU A 462 5.64 12.78 -25.64
CA GLU A 462 5.43 11.36 -25.95
C GLU A 462 3.94 10.98 -25.95
N ILE A 463 3.07 11.80 -25.34
CA ILE A 463 1.62 11.61 -25.32
C ILE A 463 1.00 12.39 -26.48
N PRO A 464 0.53 11.73 -27.57
CA PRO A 464 0.08 12.39 -28.78
C PRO A 464 -0.99 13.47 -28.54
N GLU A 465 -1.92 13.19 -27.63
CA GLU A 465 -3.05 14.06 -27.27
C GLU A 465 -2.59 15.40 -26.68
N TYR A 466 -1.46 15.45 -25.98
CA TYR A 466 -0.99 16.62 -25.22
C TYR A 466 0.29 17.24 -25.77
N SER A 467 0.87 16.65 -26.81
CA SER A 467 2.12 17.10 -27.43
C SER A 467 2.14 18.61 -27.75
N HIS A 468 1.02 19.13 -28.26
CA HIS A 468 0.82 20.55 -28.61
C HIS A 468 0.81 21.53 -27.43
N LEU A 469 0.72 21.06 -26.18
CA LEU A 469 0.68 21.91 -24.98
C LEU A 469 2.09 22.35 -24.53
N ILE A 470 3.13 21.80 -25.13
CA ILE A 470 4.54 21.99 -24.74
C ILE A 470 5.33 22.79 -25.80
N ASP A 471 4.64 23.31 -26.82
CA ASP A 471 5.24 24.15 -27.88
C ASP A 471 5.62 25.56 -27.43
#